data_AF-A0A8J7ZIZ1-F1
#
_entry.id   AF-A0A8J7ZIZ1-F1
#
_cell.length_a   1.000
_cell.length_b   1.000
_cell.length_c   1.000
_cell.angle_alpha   90.00
_cell.angle_beta   90.00
_cell.angle_gamma   90.00
#
_symmetry.space_group_name_H-M   'P 1'
#
loop_
_entity.id
_entity.type
_entity.pdbx_description
1 polymer ?
#
loop_
_entity_poly.entity_id
_entity_poly.type
_entity_poly.pdbx_seq_one_letter_code
_entity_poly.pdbx_strand_id
1 'polypeptide(L)'
;MDEDLAPAQAAIERAIERTDDPTLREHLRSLDEGLTAVATDGEAGDGTETDAKTQDEESRGDKLESIESELADVAGEADEVTRSHLETARDEIDEYRRANTRDW
;
A
#
# COMPACT_ATOMS: atom_id res chain seq x y z
N MET A 1 -3.32 -15.74 -9.77
CA MET A 1 -4.11 -14.51 -10.00
C MET A 1 -3.09 -13.41 -9.92
N ASP A 2 -3.12 -12.42 -10.79
CA ASP A 2 -2.26 -11.24 -10.59
C ASP A 2 -2.63 -10.69 -9.20
N GLU A 3 -1.75 -10.91 -8.24
CA GLU A 3 -1.91 -10.41 -6.87
C GLU A 3 -1.64 -8.92 -7.00
N ASP A 4 -2.70 -8.12 -7.14
CA ASP A 4 -2.66 -6.66 -7.31
C ASP A 4 -2.77 -5.93 -5.96
N LEU A 5 -2.47 -4.63 -5.93
CA LEU A 5 -2.70 -3.77 -4.77
C LEU A 5 -4.17 -3.30 -4.63
N ALA A 6 -5.05 -3.71 -5.55
CA ALA A 6 -6.48 -3.41 -5.55
C ALA A 6 -7.22 -3.76 -4.24
N PRO A 7 -7.03 -4.94 -3.61
CA PRO A 7 -7.65 -5.24 -2.31
C PRO A 7 -7.18 -4.32 -1.18
N ALA A 8 -5.89 -3.95 -1.15
CA ALA A 8 -5.38 -2.99 -0.18
C ALA A 8 -6.00 -1.60 -0.37
N GLN A 9 -6.10 -1.11 -1.61
CA GLN A 9 -6.79 0.15 -1.94
C GLN A 9 -8.25 0.12 -1.50
N ALA A 10 -8.98 -0.96 -1.82
CA ALA A 10 -10.38 -1.10 -1.43
C ALA A 10 -10.60 -1.10 0.10
N ALA A 11 -9.62 -1.62 0.86
CA ALA A 11 -9.65 -1.56 2.32
C ALA A 11 -9.41 -0.14 2.85
N ILE A 12 -8.47 0.61 2.26
CA ILE A 12 -8.22 2.02 2.60
C ILE A 12 -9.43 2.89 2.25
N GLU A 13 -10.05 2.72 1.07
CA GLU A 13 -11.28 3.43 0.70
C GLU A 13 -12.39 3.22 1.73
N ARG A 14 -12.61 1.97 2.17
CA ARG A 14 -13.59 1.68 3.22
C ARG A 14 -13.25 2.34 4.55
N ALA A 15 -11.97 2.42 4.90
CA ALA A 15 -11.51 3.15 6.09
C ALA A 15 -11.81 4.65 5.97
N ILE A 16 -11.62 5.26 4.80
CA ILE A 16 -11.95 6.66 4.52
C ILE A 16 -13.46 6.92 4.65
N GLU A 17 -14.28 6.04 4.07
CA GLU A 17 -15.73 6.14 4.12
C GLU A 17 -16.27 6.03 5.56
N ARG A 18 -15.61 5.24 6.40
CA ARG A 18 -16.06 4.95 7.77
C ARG A 18 -15.48 5.85 8.84
N THR A 19 -14.28 6.37 8.66
CA THR A 19 -13.70 7.26 9.66
C THR A 19 -14.42 8.60 9.61
N ASP A 20 -14.87 9.11 10.75
CA ASP A 20 -15.49 10.43 10.85
C ASP A 20 -14.47 11.54 11.12
N ASP A 21 -13.22 11.17 11.43
CA ASP A 21 -12.14 12.11 11.71
C ASP A 21 -11.58 12.71 10.40
N PRO A 22 -11.62 14.05 10.23
CA PRO A 22 -11.17 14.69 9.00
C PRO A 22 -9.66 14.59 8.80
N THR A 23 -8.87 14.63 9.88
CA THR A 23 -7.41 14.51 9.81
C THR A 23 -7.05 13.10 9.38
N LEU A 24 -7.67 12.08 9.97
CA LEU A 24 -7.48 10.68 9.60
C LEU A 24 -7.90 10.43 8.14
N ARG A 25 -9.02 11.02 7.68
CA ARG A 25 -9.41 10.95 6.25
C ARG A 25 -8.35 11.49 5.31
N GLU A 26 -7.71 12.61 5.65
CA GLU A 26 -6.64 13.20 4.83
C GLU A 26 -5.42 12.28 4.78
N HIS A 27 -5.00 11.74 5.92
CA HIS A 27 -3.90 10.76 5.99
C HIS A 27 -4.20 9.51 5.15
N LEU A 28 -5.40 8.95 5.27
CA LEU A 28 -5.80 7.76 4.51
C LEU A 28 -5.88 8.02 3.00
N ARG A 29 -6.30 9.21 2.57
CA ARG A 29 -6.26 9.60 1.15
C ARG A 29 -4.83 9.69 0.64
N SER A 30 -3.93 10.28 1.42
CA SER A 30 -2.51 10.34 1.05
C SER A 30 -1.91 8.93 0.90
N LEU A 31 -2.32 7.98 1.74
CA LEU A 31 -1.89 6.57 1.64
C LEU A 31 -2.46 5.88 0.39
N ASP A 32 -3.73 6.09 0.08
CA ASP A 32 -4.38 5.57 -1.13
C ASP A 32 -3.71 6.09 -2.42
N GLU A 33 -3.39 7.39 -2.47
CA GLU A 33 -2.66 8.01 -3.58
C GLU A 33 -1.23 7.45 -3.70
N GLY A 34 -0.53 7.28 -2.57
CA GLY A 34 0.80 6.68 -2.53
C GLY A 34 0.80 5.24 -3.03
N LEU A 35 -0.20 4.45 -2.62
CA LEU A 35 -0.36 3.06 -3.04
C LEU A 35 -0.69 2.95 -4.53
N THR A 36 -1.54 3.84 -5.05
CA THR A 36 -1.86 3.94 -6.48
C THR A 36 -0.63 4.30 -7.31
N ALA A 37 0.19 5.23 -6.83
CA ALA A 37 1.45 5.57 -7.48
C ALA A 37 2.36 4.34 -7.55
N VAL A 38 2.51 3.59 -6.45
CA VAL A 38 3.31 2.35 -6.40
C VAL A 38 2.78 1.23 -7.30
N ALA A 39 1.45 1.13 -7.44
CA ALA A 39 0.81 0.20 -8.36
C ALA A 39 1.12 0.55 -9.83
N THR A 40 1.02 1.85 -10.17
CA THR A 40 1.18 2.35 -11.54
C THR A 40 2.66 2.40 -11.99
N ASP A 41 3.57 2.74 -11.08
CA ASP A 41 5.02 2.79 -11.32
C ASP A 41 5.57 1.39 -11.70
N GLY A 42 5.00 0.33 -11.12
CA GLY A 42 5.36 -1.07 -11.42
C GLY A 42 4.96 -1.56 -12.81
N GLU A 43 3.95 -0.96 -13.45
CA GLU A 43 3.51 -1.33 -14.81
C GLU A 43 4.33 -0.65 -15.92
N ALA A 44 5.07 0.43 -15.63
CA ALA A 44 5.86 1.16 -16.62
C ALA A 44 7.18 0.44 -17.03
N GLY A 45 7.49 -0.70 -16.41
CA GLY A 45 8.73 -1.46 -16.57
C GLY A 45 8.81 -2.44 -17.76
N ASP A 46 7.95 -2.33 -18.79
CA ASP A 46 8.12 -3.06 -20.06
C ASP A 46 8.83 -2.17 -21.09
N GLY A 47 10.15 -2.03 -20.95
CA GLY A 47 10.90 -1.25 -21.92
C GLY A 47 12.34 -0.93 -21.57
N THR A 48 13.22 -1.94 -21.66
CA THR A 48 14.66 -1.81 -21.92
C THR A 48 15.59 -1.66 -20.69
N GLU A 49 16.60 -2.54 -20.67
CA GLU A 49 17.87 -2.49 -19.92
C GLU A 49 17.97 -3.06 -18.48
N THR A 50 18.66 -4.20 -18.43
CA THR A 50 18.84 -5.22 -17.40
C THR A 50 19.61 -4.81 -16.12
N ASP A 51 19.82 -3.51 -15.86
CA ASP A 51 20.48 -3.02 -14.63
C ASP A 51 19.60 -2.05 -13.80
N ALA A 52 18.49 -1.54 -14.36
CA ALA A 52 17.58 -0.64 -13.66
C ALA A 52 16.46 -1.36 -12.89
N LYS A 53 16.12 -2.60 -13.27
CA LYS A 53 15.01 -3.37 -12.67
C LYS A 53 15.15 -3.56 -11.16
N THR A 54 16.34 -3.92 -10.68
CA THR A 54 16.56 -4.20 -9.26
C THR A 54 16.49 -2.95 -8.39
N GLN A 55 16.90 -1.77 -8.90
CA GLN A 55 16.76 -0.51 -8.16
C GLN A 55 15.30 -0.04 -8.04
N ASP A 56 14.50 -0.25 -9.08
CA ASP A 56 13.07 0.07 -9.08
C ASP A 56 12.28 -0.89 -8.17
N GLU A 57 12.63 -2.18 -8.15
CA GLU A 57 12.00 -3.19 -7.28
C GLU A 57 12.36 -3.00 -5.80
N GLU A 58 13.62 -2.67 -5.47
CA GLU A 58 14.06 -2.35 -4.11
C GLU A 58 13.35 -1.07 -3.61
N SER A 59 13.34 -0.01 -4.44
CA SER A 59 12.60 1.23 -4.14
C SER A 59 11.10 1.01 -3.95
N ARG A 60 10.52 -0.01 -4.60
CA ARG A 60 9.11 -0.37 -4.45
C ARG A 60 8.84 -1.08 -3.13
N GLY A 61 9.71 -2.01 -2.74
CA GLY A 61 9.66 -2.68 -1.44
C GLY A 61 9.75 -1.69 -0.28
N ASP A 62 10.70 -0.74 -0.35
CA ASP A 62 10.86 0.33 0.66
C ASP A 62 9.64 1.27 0.74
N LYS A 63 9.05 1.64 -0.41
CA LYS A 63 7.82 2.44 -0.46
C LYS A 63 6.65 1.69 0.19
N LEU A 64 6.47 0.41 -0.13
CA LEU A 64 5.41 -0.41 0.47
C LEU A 64 5.62 -0.55 1.99
N GLU A 65 6.84 -0.80 2.44
CA GLU A 65 7.17 -0.89 3.87
C GLU A 65 6.91 0.43 4.61
N SER A 66 7.17 1.57 3.95
CA SER A 66 6.82 2.89 4.49
C SER A 66 5.30 3.06 4.64
N ILE A 67 4.53 2.68 3.62
CA ILE A 67 3.05 2.73 3.66
C ILE A 67 2.50 1.79 4.75
N GLU A 68 3.06 0.59 4.91
CA GLU A 68 2.67 -0.34 5.98
C GLU A 68 2.92 0.26 7.38
N SER A 69 4.04 0.95 7.55
CA SER A 69 4.38 1.63 8.81
C SER A 69 3.40 2.77 9.10
N GLU A 70 3.13 3.62 8.11
CA GLU A 70 2.15 4.70 8.25
C GLU A 70 0.74 4.16 8.54
N LEU A 71 0.33 3.08 7.88
CA LEU A 71 -0.95 2.40 8.19
C LEU A 71 -1.01 1.92 9.63
N ALA A 72 0.09 1.39 10.17
CA ALA A 72 0.16 0.92 11.56
C ALA A 72 0.06 2.07 12.57
N ASP A 73 0.73 3.20 12.29
CA ASP A 73 0.62 4.41 13.11
C ASP A 73 -0.82 4.95 13.09
N VAL A 74 -1.43 5.10 11.91
CA VAL A 74 -2.82 5.57 11.75
C VAL A 74 -3.81 4.60 12.43
N ALA A 75 -3.59 3.30 12.33
CA ALA A 75 -4.40 2.28 13.01
C ALA A 75 -4.29 2.36 14.54
N GLY A 76 -3.17 2.85 15.08
CA GLY A 76 -2.99 3.12 16.50
C GLY A 76 -3.94 4.20 17.02
N GLU A 77 -4.22 5.20 16.19
CA GLU A 77 -5.07 6.36 16.52
C GLU A 77 -6.55 6.17 16.13
N ALA A 78 -6.84 5.23 15.23
CA ALA A 78 -8.17 4.97 14.70
C ALA A 78 -9.09 4.14 15.63
N ASP A 79 -10.40 4.32 15.45
CA ASP A 79 -11.44 3.48 16.08
C ASP A 79 -11.35 2.01 15.63
N GLU A 80 -11.94 1.08 16.40
CA GLU A 80 -11.86 -0.37 16.15
C GLU A 80 -12.30 -0.79 14.73
N VAL A 81 -13.34 -0.16 14.19
CA VAL A 81 -13.84 -0.47 12.83
C VAL A 81 -12.85 0.00 11.76
N THR A 82 -12.33 1.22 11.89
CA THR A 82 -11.34 1.78 10.96
C THR A 82 -10.04 1.00 11.07
N ARG A 83 -9.57 0.71 12.29
CA ARG A 83 -8.41 -0.14 12.55
C ARG A 83 -8.51 -1.48 11.83
N SER A 84 -9.64 -2.18 11.92
CA SER A 84 -9.82 -3.48 11.25
C SER A 84 -9.64 -3.38 9.73
N HIS A 85 -10.10 -2.29 9.11
CA HIS A 85 -9.87 -2.04 7.69
C HIS A 85 -8.40 -1.73 7.37
N LEU A 86 -7.71 -0.99 8.21
CA LEU A 86 -6.28 -0.68 8.03
C LEU A 86 -5.38 -1.90 8.24
N GLU A 87 -5.72 -2.77 9.19
CA GLU A 87 -5.05 -4.06 9.38
C GLU A 87 -5.22 -4.93 8.13
N THR A 88 -6.43 -4.97 7.56
CA THR A 88 -6.67 -5.67 6.29
C THR A 88 -5.82 -5.09 5.16
N ALA A 89 -5.79 -3.75 5.01
CA ALA A 89 -4.99 -3.11 3.97
C ALA A 89 -3.49 -3.45 4.10
N ARG A 90 -2.98 -3.47 5.34
CA ARG A 90 -1.60 -3.83 5.63
C ARG A 90 -1.30 -5.30 5.32
N ASP A 91 -2.18 -6.21 5.70
CA ASP A 91 -2.01 -7.64 5.40
C ASP A 91 -1.95 -7.90 3.88
N GLU A 92 -2.80 -7.22 3.11
CA GLU A 92 -2.81 -7.29 1.64
C GLU A 92 -1.51 -6.71 1.03
N ILE A 93 -0.98 -5.61 1.59
CA ILE A 93 0.31 -5.04 1.16
C ILE A 93 1.48 -5.97 1.48
N ASP A 94 1.51 -6.56 2.67
CA ASP A 94 2.56 -7.52 3.06
C ASP A 94 2.48 -8.80 2.21
N GLU A 95 1.27 -9.28 1.89
CA GLU A 95 1.06 -10.39 0.96
C GLU A 95 1.57 -10.05 -0.44
N TYR A 96 1.19 -8.88 -0.99
CA TYR A 96 1.69 -8.38 -2.27
C TYR A 96 3.22 -8.30 -2.29
N ARG A 97 3.80 -7.70 -1.25
CA ARG A 97 5.26 -7.59 -1.09
C ARG A 97 5.87 -8.98 -1.08
N ARG A 98 5.40 -9.91 -0.26
CA ARG A 98 5.94 -11.29 -0.22
C ARG A 98 5.76 -12.06 -1.52
N ALA A 99 4.70 -11.81 -2.29
CA ALA A 99 4.49 -12.45 -3.58
C ALA A 99 5.46 -11.89 -4.63
N ASN A 100 5.68 -10.57 -4.62
CA ASN A 100 6.38 -9.85 -5.67
C ASN A 100 7.86 -9.53 -5.34
N THR A 101 8.31 -9.73 -4.11
CA THR A 101 9.71 -9.53 -3.67
C THR A 101 10.37 -10.83 -3.16
N ARG A 102 9.80 -12.02 -3.44
CA ARG A 102 10.38 -13.32 -3.04
C ARG A 102 11.25 -13.97 -4.11
N ASP A 103 12.09 -13.16 -4.73
CA ASP A 103 13.24 -13.62 -5.53
C ASP A 103 14.36 -12.54 -5.44
N TRP A 104 15.00 -12.42 -4.26
CA TRP A 104 16.31 -11.77 -4.08
C TRP A 104 17.09 -12.46 -2.96
#